data_AF-A0A0H3BYB7-F1
#
_entry.id   AF-A0A0H3BYB7-F1
#
_cell.length_a   1.000
_cell.length_b   1.000
_cell.length_c   1.000
_cell.angle_alpha   90.00
_cell.angle_beta   90.00
_cell.angle_gamma   90.00
#
_symmetry.space_group_name_H-M   'P 1'
#
loop_
_entity.id
_entity.type
_entity.pdbx_description
1 polymer ?
#
loop_
_entity_poly.entity_id
_entity_poly.type
_entity_poly.pdbx_seq_one_letter_code
_entity_poly.pdbx_strand_id
1 'polypeptide(L)' 'MNLYDVIKKPVITEKSMIALEAGKYTFEVDTRAHKLLIKQAVEAAFDGVKVASVNTVNVKPKCKTRWSLHRFHFKN' A
#
# COMPACT_ATOMS: atom_id res chain seq x y z
N MET A 1 12.91 10.57 6.82
CA MET A 1 11.57 10.06 6.50
C MET A 1 10.60 10.81 7.38
N ASN A 2 9.72 11.66 6.85
CA ASN A 2 8.70 12.29 7.68
C ASN A 2 7.59 11.27 7.96
N LEU A 3 6.93 11.38 9.12
CA LEU A 3 5.84 10.49 9.52
C LEU A 3 4.66 10.55 8.54
N TYR A 4 4.42 11.73 7.95
CA TYR A 4 3.33 11.95 7.00
C TYR A 4 3.58 11.29 5.63
N ASP A 5 4.82 11.06 5.24
CA ASP A 5 5.17 10.46 3.94
C ASP A 5 5.00 8.93 3.93
N VAL A 6 4.78 8.32 5.10
CA VAL A 6 4.70 6.87 5.26
C VAL A 6 3.42 6.29 4.67
N ILE A 7 2.30 7.04 4.77
CA ILE A 7 0.98 6.62 4.29
C ILE A 7 0.74 7.27 2.93
N LYS A 8 0.55 6.47 1.88
CA LYS A 8 0.36 6.98 0.51
C LYS A 8 -1.11 7.18 0.19
N LYS A 9 -1.92 6.15 0.39
CA LYS A 9 -3.37 6.17 0.08
C LYS A 9 -4.12 5.02 0.76
N PRO A 10 -5.43 5.17 1.02
CA PRO A 10 -6.27 4.05 1.40
C PRO A 10 -6.51 3.10 0.21
N VAL A 11 -6.61 1.80 0.50
CA VAL A 11 -6.93 0.78 -0.50
C VAL A 11 -8.40 0.39 -0.37
N ILE A 12 -9.23 0.82 -1.31
CA ILE A 12 -10.66 0.53 -1.33
C ILE A 12 -10.91 -0.62 -2.33
N THR A 13 -11.29 -1.78 -1.80
CA THR A 13 -11.72 -2.97 -2.54
C THR A 13 -12.85 -3.65 -1.77
N GLU A 14 -13.60 -4.55 -2.39
CA GLU A 14 -14.65 -5.33 -1.71
C GLU A 14 -14.12 -6.02 -0.44
N LYS A 15 -12.92 -6.60 -0.53
CA LYS A 15 -12.24 -7.22 0.61
C LYS A 15 -11.89 -6.21 1.70
N SER A 16 -11.43 -5.02 1.33
CA SER A 16 -11.15 -3.95 2.29
C SER A 16 -12.42 -3.49 3.01
N MET A 17 -13.56 -3.44 2.30
CA MET A 17 -14.85 -3.07 2.90
C MET A 17 -15.33 -4.11 3.91
N ILE A 18 -15.22 -5.40 3.61
CA ILE A 18 -15.52 -6.46 4.58
C ILE A 18 -14.60 -6.37 5.80
N ALA A 19 -13.32 -6.05 5.60
CA ALA A 19 -12.38 -5.87 6.70
C ALA A 19 -12.71 -4.64 7.56
N LEU A 20 -13.31 -3.61 6.97
CA LEU A 20 -13.72 -2.38 7.64
C LEU A 20 -14.83 -2.63 8.67
N GLU A 21 -15.78 -3.53 8.38
CA GLU A 21 -16.80 -3.97 9.34
C GLU A 21 -16.19 -4.62 10.58
N ALA A 22 -15.05 -5.30 10.41
CA ALA A 22 -14.26 -5.86 11.51
C ALA A 22 -13.28 -4.85 12.14
N GLY A 23 -13.39 -3.56 11.81
CA GLY A 23 -12.53 -2.49 12.33
C GLY A 23 -11.10 -2.48 11.77
N LYS A 24 -10.85 -3.16 10.64
CA LYS A 24 -9.53 -3.26 10.00
C LYS A 24 -9.45 -2.36 8.78
N TYR A 25 -8.49 -1.45 8.78
CA TYR A 25 -8.25 -0.52 7.69
C TYR A 25 -7.00 -0.92 6.90
N THR A 26 -7.07 -0.78 5.57
CA THR A 26 -5.98 -1.16 4.66
C THR A 26 -5.43 0.07 3.94
N PHE A 27 -4.12 0.28 4.05
CA PHE A 27 -3.43 1.41 3.44
C PHE A 27 -2.26 0.94 2.58
N GLU A 28 -2.00 1.66 1.50
CA GLU A 28 -0.74 1.57 0.78
C GLU A 28 0.28 2.46 1.49
N VAL A 29 1.41 1.87 1.85
CA VAL A 29 2.49 2.52 2.61
C VAL A 29 3.79 2.51 1.82
N ASP A 30 4.76 3.30 2.27
CA ASP A 30 6.10 3.20 1.70
C ASP A 30 6.77 1.85 1.99
N THR A 31 7.38 1.26 0.96
CA THR A 31 8.08 -0.04 1.05
C THR A 31 9.24 -0.05 2.05
N ARG A 32 9.82 1.12 2.36
CA ARG A 32 10.93 1.27 3.31
C ARG A 32 10.47 1.42 4.75
N ALA A 33 9.15 1.53 5.00
CA ALA A 33 8.63 1.78 6.33
C ALA A 33 8.59 0.51 7.19
N HIS A 34 9.02 0.64 8.45
CA HIS A 34 8.91 -0.42 9.46
C HIS A 34 7.56 -0.35 10.18
N LYS A 35 7.12 -1.47 10.77
CA LYS A 35 5.82 -1.57 11.46
C LYS A 35 5.65 -0.55 12.60
N LEU A 36 6.71 -0.26 13.35
CA LEU A 36 6.69 0.76 14.41
C LEU A 36 6.44 2.16 13.85
N LEU A 37 7.09 2.49 12.74
CA LEU A 37 6.92 3.78 12.07
C LEU A 37 5.50 3.92 11.50
N ILE A 38 4.96 2.86 10.90
CA ILE A 38 3.58 2.86 10.38
C ILE A 38 2.58 3.09 11.52
N LYS A 39 2.80 2.44 12.67
CA LYS A 39 1.96 2.65 13.85
C LYS A 39 1.96 4.11 14.29
N GLN A 40 3.14 4.70 14.46
CA GLN A 40 3.29 6.10 14.84
C GLN A 40 2.71 7.06 13.81
N ALA A 41 2.90 6.77 12.51
CA ALA A 41 2.36 7.58 11.42
C ALA A 41 0.81 7.58 11.42
N VAL A 42 0.18 6.43 11.66
CA VAL A 42 -1.28 6.33 11.75
C VAL A 42 -1.79 7.05 13.00
N GLU A 43 -1.16 6.86 14.16
CA GLU A 43 -1.54 7.54 15.41
C GLU A 43 -1.36 9.06 15.32
N ALA A 44 -0.35 9.55 14.60
CA ALA A 44 -0.10 10.98 14.37
C ALA A 44 -0.98 11.59 13.27
N ALA A 45 -1.44 10.80 12.30
CA ALA A 45 -2.31 11.27 11.22
C ALA A 45 -3.80 11.27 11.61
N PHE A 46 -4.20 10.42 12.54
CA PHE A 46 -5.57 10.29 13.00
C PHE A 46 -5.63 10.49 14.52
N ASP A 47 -5.94 11.71 14.94
CA ASP A 47 -6.09 12.05 16.35
C ASP A 47 -7.14 11.14 17.03
N GLY A 48 -6.74 10.53 18.15
CA GLY A 48 -7.62 9.69 18.97
C GLY A 48 -7.73 8.22 18.54
N VAL A 49 -6.99 7.77 17.51
CA VAL A 49 -6.98 6.37 17.09
C VAL A 49 -5.85 5.60 17.79
N LYS A 50 -6.19 4.46 18.41
CA LYS A 50 -5.20 3.54 19.02
C LYS A 50 -5.01 2.30 18.18
N VAL A 51 -3.80 2.06 17.70
CA VAL A 51 -3.50 0.90 16.84
C VAL A 51 -3.12 -0.32 17.66
N ALA A 52 -3.95 -1.37 17.59
CA ALA A 52 -3.72 -2.63 18.29
C ALA A 52 -2.57 -3.45 17.68
N SER A 53 -2.59 -3.64 16.35
CA SER A 53 -1.55 -4.39 15.63
C SER A 53 -1.46 -3.92 14.17
N VAL A 54 -0.29 -4.11 13.54
CA VAL A 54 -0.04 -3.73 12.15
C VAL A 54 0.40 -4.94 11.34
N ASN A 55 -0.33 -5.23 10.27
CA ASN A 55 -0.04 -6.30 9.33
C ASN A 55 0.38 -5.70 7.99
N THR A 56 1.55 -6.10 7.49
CA THR A 56 2.13 -5.59 6.24
C THR A 56 2.49 -6.74 5.33
N VAL A 57 2.19 -6.60 4.03
CA VAL A 57 2.60 -7.53 2.98
C VAL A 57 3.23 -6.74 1.84
N ASN A 58 4.33 -7.25 1.28
CA ASN A 58 4.94 -6.63 0.10
C ASN A 58 4.33 -7.25 -1.16
N VAL A 59 3.69 -6.42 -1.98
CA VAL A 59 3.03 -6.84 -3.21
C VAL A 59 3.96 -6.59 -4.39
N LYS A 60 4.30 -7.64 -5.13
CA LYS A 60 5.09 -7.50 -6.36
C LYS A 60 4.27 -6.76 -7.43
N PRO A 61 4.89 -5.89 -8.25
CA PRO A 61 4.18 -5.21 -9.31
C PRO A 61 3.63 -6.22 -10.32
N LYS A 62 2.40 -5.98 -10.80
CA LYS A 62 1.82 -6.79 -11.89
C LYS A 62 2.64 -6.51 -13.16
N CYS A 63 3.11 -7.57 -13.82
CA CYS A 63 3.74 -7.44 -15.13
C CYS A 63 2.72 -6.83 -16.10
N LYS A 64 3.00 -5.60 -16.56
CA LYS A 64 2.18 -4.91 -17.56
C LYS A 64 2.86 -5.03 -18.91
N THR A 65 2.34 -5.91 -19.76
CA THR A 65 2.73 -5.93 -21.17
C THR A 65 1.97 -4.82 -21.88
N ARG A 66 2.61 -3.67 -22.12
CA ARG A 66 2.11 -2.71 -23.11
C ARG A 66 2.50 -3.27 -24.47
N TRP A 67 1.55 -3.39 -25.39
CA TRP A 67 1.73 -3.80 -26.79
C TRP A 67 2.83 -2.98 -27.49
N SER A 68 4.10 -3.34 -27.29
CA SER A 68 5.19 -3.00 -28.19
C SER A 68 5.77 -4.30 -28.73
N LEU A 69 4.90 -5.10 -29.36
CA LEU A 69 5.28 -5.93 -30.50
C LEU A 69 5.31 -5.02 -31.74
N HIS A 70 6.24 -4.06 -31.77
CA HIS A 70 6.56 -3.28 -32.99
C HIS A 70 8.08 -3.04 -33.11
N ARG A 71 8.87 -4.06 -32.73
CA ARG A 71 10.25 -4.18 -33.18
C ARG A 71 10.54 -5.66 -33.46
N PHE A 72 9.71 -6.26 -34.33
CA PHE A 72 10.24 -7.33 -35.16
C PHE A 72 11.37 -6.69 -35.97
N HIS A 73 12.61 -6.97 -35.56
CA HIS A 73 13.77 -6.73 -36.39
C HIS A 73 13.51 -7.47 -37.70
N PHE A 74 13.30 -6.70 -38.76
CA PHE A 74 13.43 -7.16 -40.13
C PHE A 74 14.83 -7.76 -40.24
N LYS A 75 14.91 -9.08 -40.39
CA LYS A 75 16.14 -9.78 -40.73
C LYS A 75 15.93 -10.27 -42.15
N ASN A 76 16.45 -9.48 -43.09
CA ASN A 76 16.95 -9.86 -44.41
C ASN A 76 17.83 -8.72 -44.91
#